data_AF-A0A2H6FKL8-F1
#
_entry.id   AF-A0A2H6FKL8-F1
#
_cell.length_a   1.000
_cell.length_b   1.000
_cell.length_c   1.000
_cell.angle_alpha   90.00
_cell.angle_beta   90.00
_cell.angle_gamma   90.00
#
_symmetry.space_group_name_H-M   'P 1'
#
loop_
_entity.id
_entity.type
_entity.pdbx_description
1 polymer ?
#
loop_
_entity_poly.entity_id
_entity_poly.type
_entity_poly.pdbx_seq_one_letter_code
_entity_poly.pdbx_strand_id
1 'polypeptide(L)' 'MTRDYKLFIKDILRAIDDIETFIAGQDYEKFIADEKTKSAVVWQIHIIGEAAKNIPKLRPTTYGRRV' A
#
# COMPACT_ATOMS: atom_id res chain seq x y z
N MET A 1 1.40 12.10 19.85
CA MET A 1 2.43 11.10 19.48
C MET A 1 2.52 11.08 17.96
N THR A 2 3.55 11.69 17.38
CA THR A 2 3.80 11.69 15.93
C THR A 2 4.06 10.25 15.51
N ARG A 3 3.15 9.61 14.76
CA ARG A 3 3.44 8.29 14.18
C ARG A 3 4.65 8.45 13.26
N ASP A 4 5.72 7.71 13.53
CA ASP A 4 6.89 7.65 12.66
C ASP A 4 6.42 7.13 11.29
N TYR A 5 6.79 7.82 10.21
CA TYR A 5 6.38 7.47 8.85
C TYR A 5 6.80 6.03 8.47
N LYS A 6 7.80 5.49 9.17
CA LYS A 6 8.20 4.08 9.09
C LYS A 6 7.05 3.10 9.39
N LEU A 7 6.09 3.47 10.23
CA LEU A 7 4.92 2.63 10.50
C LEU A 7 4.02 2.52 9.25
N PHE A 8 3.79 3.63 8.55
CA PHE A 8 3.01 3.60 7.30
C PHE A 8 3.70 2.78 6.22
N ILE A 9 5.03 2.85 6.14
CA ILE A 9 5.79 1.99 5.23
C ILE A 9 5.61 0.51 5.59
N LYS A 10 5.64 0.15 6.88
CA LYS A 10 5.37 -1.22 7.33
C LYS A 10 3.96 -1.68 7.01
N ASP A 11 2.96 -0.80 7.18
CA ASP A 11 1.57 -1.11 6.85
C ASP A 11 1.40 -1.40 5.36
N ILE A 12 2.07 -0.62 4.49
CA ILE A 12 2.10 -0.85 3.04
C ILE A 12 2.75 -2.20 2.70
N LEU A 13 3.93 -2.48 3.26
CA LEU A 13 4.64 -3.73 2.99
C LEU A 13 3.81 -4.95 3.41
N ARG A 14 3.19 -4.88 4.59
CA ARG A 14 2.31 -5.95 5.08
C ARG A 14 1.10 -6.16 4.18
N ALA A 15 0.46 -5.08 3.73
CA ALA A 15 -0.68 -5.17 2.82
C ALA A 15 -0.29 -5.80 1.47
N ILE A 16 0.92 -5.54 0.97
CA ILE A 16 1.47 -6.18 -0.23
C ILE A 16 1.68 -7.68 0.02
N ASP A 17 2.34 -8.07 1.10
CA ASP A 17 2.58 -9.49 1.44
C ASP A 17 1.26 -10.27 1.58
N ASP A 18 0.24 -9.64 2.19
CA ASP A 18 -1.09 -10.23 2.32
C ASP A 18 -1.76 -10.42 0.94
N ILE A 19 -1.66 -9.45 0.03
CA ILE A 19 -2.18 -9.56 -1.34
C ILE A 19 -1.51 -10.74 -2.06
N GLU A 20 -0.18 -10.82 -2.01
CA GLU A 20 0.58 -11.91 -2.64
C GLU A 20 0.15 -13.27 -2.09
N THR A 21 -0.06 -13.36 -0.78
CA THR A 21 -0.55 -14.56 -0.11
C THR A 21 -1.96 -14.94 -0.56
N PHE A 22 -2.87 -13.97 -0.70
CA PHE A 22 -4.26 -14.23 -1.10
C PHE A 22 -4.39 -14.73 -2.54
N ILE A 23 -3.53 -14.26 -3.44
CA ILE A 23 -3.56 -14.66 -4.85
C ILE A 23 -2.61 -15.84 -5.15
N ALA A 24 -1.80 -16.27 -4.19
CA ALA A 24 -0.84 -17.34 -4.36
C ALA A 24 -1.52 -18.66 -4.81
N GLY A 25 -1.04 -19.23 -5.91
CA GLY A 25 -1.56 -20.48 -6.45
C GLY A 25 -2.93 -20.38 -7.11
N GLN A 26 -3.50 -19.18 -7.24
CA GLN A 26 -4.70 -18.96 -8.04
C GLN A 26 -4.36 -18.55 -9.47
N ASP A 27 -5.11 -19.11 -10.42
CA ASP A 27 -5.16 -18.59 -11.78
C ASP A 27 -6.19 -17.45 -11.86
N TYR A 28 -6.19 -16.74 -13.00
CA TYR A 28 -7.05 -15.58 -13.20
C TYR A 28 -8.55 -15.91 -13.07
N GLU A 29 -8.97 -17.08 -13.56
CA GLU A 29 -10.37 -17.50 -13.59
C GLU A 29 -10.87 -17.85 -12.19
N LYS A 30 -10.06 -18.50 -11.36
CA LYS A 30 -10.37 -18.73 -9.94
C LYS A 30 -10.41 -17.42 -9.16
N PHE A 31 -9.45 -16.53 -9.41
CA PHE A 31 -9.41 -15.23 -8.73
C PHE A 31 -10.65 -14.39 -9.05
N ILE A 32 -11.07 -14.32 -10.32
CA ILE A 32 -12.23 -13.51 -10.71
C ILE A 32 -13.55 -14.09 -10.18
N ALA A 33 -13.62 -15.41 -9.99
CA ALA A 33 -14.78 -16.09 -9.42
C ALA A 33 -14.87 -16.00 -7.88
N ASP A 34 -13.75 -15.77 -7.19
CA ASP A 34 -13.70 -15.68 -5.73
C ASP A 34 -13.93 -14.24 -5.23
N GLU A 35 -15.20 -13.90 -4.96
CA GLU A 35 -15.60 -12.60 -4.40
C GLU A 35 -14.93 -12.26 -3.08
N LYS A 36 -14.63 -13.26 -2.24
CA LYS A 36 -14.00 -13.03 -0.94
C LYS A 36 -12.56 -12.58 -1.13
N THR A 37 -11.82 -13.29 -1.99
CA THR A 37 -10.42 -12.96 -2.31
C THR A 37 -10.32 -11.61 -3.00
N LYS A 38 -11.22 -11.29 -3.95
CA LYS A 38 -11.29 -9.95 -4.55
C LYS A 38 -11.54 -8.85 -3.52
N SER A 39 -12.51 -9.05 -2.62
CA SER A 39 -12.84 -8.08 -1.57
C SER A 39 -11.64 -7.87 -0.62
N ALA A 40 -10.92 -8.95 -0.28
CA ALA A 40 -9.71 -8.86 0.53
C ALA A 40 -8.60 -8.06 -0.16
N VAL A 41 -8.35 -8.31 -1.46
CA VAL A 41 -7.34 -7.58 -2.24
C VAL A 41 -7.71 -6.08 -2.34
N VAL A 42 -8.96 -5.75 -2.60
CA VAL A 42 -9.44 -4.35 -2.65
C VAL A 42 -9.21 -3.65 -1.30
N TRP A 43 -9.48 -4.34 -0.18
CA TRP A 43 -9.24 -3.80 1.15
C TRP A 43 -7.75 -3.53 1.41
N GLN A 44 -6.86 -4.44 1.00
CA GLN A 44 -5.42 -4.22 1.16
C GLN A 44 -4.91 -3.05 0.31
N ILE A 45 -5.43 -2.88 -0.91
CA ILE A 45 -5.14 -1.69 -1.74
C ILE A 45 -5.63 -0.40 -1.05
N HIS A 46 -6.77 -0.45 -0.37
CA HIS A 46 -7.27 0.69 0.41
C HIS A 46 -6.31 1.06 1.56
N ILE A 47 -5.83 0.08 2.32
CA ILE A 47 -4.84 0.28 3.40
C ILE A 47 -3.57 0.92 2.84
N ILE A 48 -3.07 0.43 1.71
CA ILE A 48 -1.88 1.01 1.04
C ILE A 48 -2.13 2.49 0.71
N GLY A 49 -3.29 2.80 0.14
CA GLY A 49 -3.67 4.18 -0.21
C GLY A 49 -3.81 5.10 1.00
N GLU A 50 -4.32 4.60 2.12
CA GLU A 50 -4.42 5.34 3.38
C GLU A 50 -3.04 5.60 3.98
N ALA A 51 -2.21 4.57 4.08
CA ALA A 51 -0.85 4.67 4.61
C ALA A 51 0.02 5.62 3.75
N ALA A 52 -0.10 5.54 2.42
CA ALA A 52 0.66 6.40 1.50
C ALA A 52 0.37 7.90 1.70
N LYS A 53 -0.87 8.29 2.05
CA LYS A 53 -1.23 9.70 2.33
C LYS A 53 -0.50 10.27 3.54
N ASN A 54 -0.09 9.42 4.48
CA ASN A 54 0.55 9.82 5.72
C ASN A 54 2.10 9.83 5.62
N ILE A 55 2.67 9.38 4.50
CA ILE A 55 4.10 9.50 4.25
C ILE A 55 4.42 10.97 3.91
N PRO A 56 5.40 11.60 4.60
CA PRO A 56 5.76 12.98 4.33
C PRO A 56 6.21 13.13 2.88
N LYS A 57 5.58 14.05 2.15
CA LYS A 57 5.96 14.36 0.77
C LYS A 57 7.39 14.86 0.76
N LEU A 58 8.19 14.33 -0.17
CA LEU A 58 9.52 14.87 -0.44
C LEU A 58 9.36 16.37 -0.74
N ARG A 59 9.86 17.24 0.14
CA ARG A 59 9.92 18.67 -0.17
C ARG A 59 10.93 18.83 -1.30
N PRO A 60 10.60 19.45 -2.45
CA PRO A 60 11.63 19.83 -3.39
C PRO A 60 12.60 20.72 -2.62
N THR A 61 13.82 20.23 -2.43
CA THR A 61 14.85 20.97 -1.72
C THR A 61 15.04 22.27 -2.48
N THR A 62 14.88 23.42 -1.83
CA THR A 62 15.17 24.73 -2.43
C THR A 62 16.68 24.94 -2.57
N TYR A 63 17.38 23.99 -3.18
CA TYR A 63 18.75 24.10 -3.63
C TYR A 63 18.71 24.68 -5.06
N GLY A 64 18.28 25.94 -5.19
CA GLY A 64 18.09 26.55 -6.52
C GLY A 64 17.43 27.93 -6.58
N ARG A 65 17.17 28.60 -5.46
CA ARG A 65 16.80 30.04 -5.46
C ARG A 65 17.80 30.83 -4.62
N ARG A 66 18.99 30.98 -5.19
CA ARG A 66 19.85 32.15 -5.00
C ARG A 66 20.33 32.55 -6.39
N VAL A 67 19.53 33.37 -7.06
CA VAL A 67 19.96 34.34 -8.08
C VAL A 67 19.15 35.59 -7.84
#